data_AF-D8MNQ8-F1
#
_entry.id   AF-D8MNQ8-F1
#
_cell.length_a   1.000
_cell.length_b   1.000
_cell.length_c   1.000
_cell.angle_alpha   90.00
_cell.angle_beta   90.00
_cell.angle_gamma   90.00
#
_symmetry.space_group_name_H-M   'P 1'
#
loop_
_entity.id
_entity.type
_entity.pdbx_description
1 polymer ?
#
loop_
_entity_poly.entity_id
_entity_poly.type
_entity_poly.pdbx_seq_one_letter_code
_entity_poly.pdbx_strand_id
1 'polypeptide(L)'
;MNNHADRVTCTLLCMGMCLVWYSITVMISALPAYPALRETGLLMPVLCALEFSALVPLYRWYARHYSNIPFGKITVRQGLIFSGLLLCLILSQSLYLQQESWTGGQFGEGKSKILLFSLAVVLLAPVFEEILFRGFVLQGLLLWAPRQRLACALLTSIGFAAMHTQYTHPQTMIALIALSLLLCCARLISGGLKLPIFLHMLNNLIGVSPWLWLALAG
;
A
#
# COMPACT_ATOMS: atom_id res chain seq x y z
N MET A 1 26.54 -3.77 -4.37
CA MET A 1 26.74 -2.38 -3.89
C MET A 1 27.83 -2.43 -2.85
N ASN A 2 29.06 -2.10 -3.23
CA ASN A 2 30.26 -2.40 -2.45
C ASN A 2 30.90 -1.18 -1.77
N ASN A 3 30.38 0.04 -2.00
CA ASN A 3 30.90 1.23 -1.32
C ASN A 3 29.84 1.96 -0.48
N HIS A 4 30.26 2.59 0.61
CA HIS A 4 29.40 3.30 1.56
C HIS A 4 28.62 4.44 0.89
N ALA A 5 29.21 5.11 -0.09
CA ALA A 5 28.58 6.16 -0.89
C ALA A 5 27.28 5.67 -1.56
N ASP A 6 27.28 4.47 -2.16
CA ASP A 6 26.09 3.91 -2.83
C ASP A 6 24.93 3.68 -1.86
N ARG A 7 25.24 3.28 -0.61
CA ARG A 7 24.23 3.07 0.44
C ARG A 7 23.62 4.39 0.87
N VAL A 8 24.43 5.44 1.01
CA VAL A 8 23.97 6.79 1.32
C VAL A 8 23.06 7.31 0.21
N THR A 9 23.48 7.22 -1.06
CA THR A 9 22.65 7.65 -2.20
C THR A 9 21.32 6.91 -2.24
N CYS A 10 21.32 5.58 -2.08
CA CYS A 10 20.07 4.83 -2.02
C CYS A 10 19.18 5.24 -0.84
N THR A 11 19.77 5.50 0.33
CA THR A 11 19.03 5.96 1.51
C THR A 11 18.40 7.33 1.27
N LEU A 12 19.13 8.27 0.67
CA LEU A 12 18.62 9.59 0.29
C LEU A 12 17.48 9.49 -0.73
N LEU A 13 17.59 8.58 -1.71
CA LEU A 13 16.51 8.32 -2.67
C LEU A 13 15.28 7.74 -1.98
N CYS A 14 15.45 6.82 -1.02
CA CYS A 14 14.33 6.32 -0.21
C CYS A 14 13.63 7.45 0.56
N MET A 15 14.40 8.31 1.23
CA MET A 15 13.86 9.47 1.95
C MET A 15 13.15 10.43 0.99
N GLY A 16 13.73 10.69 -0.18
CA GLY A 16 13.14 11.53 -1.22
C GLY A 16 11.78 11.01 -1.69
N MET A 17 11.63 9.69 -1.88
CA MET A 17 10.34 9.09 -2.23
C MET A 17 9.28 9.28 -1.14
N CYS A 18 9.65 9.09 0.13
CA CYS A 18 8.76 9.36 1.26
C CYS A 18 8.36 10.84 1.36
N LEU A 19 9.32 11.75 1.10
CA LEU A 19 9.07 13.19 1.09
C LEU A 19 8.13 13.61 -0.04
N VAL A 20 8.33 13.10 -1.26
CA VAL A 20 7.43 13.36 -2.39
C VAL A 20 6.00 12.90 -2.05
N TRP A 21 5.86 11.67 -1.56
CA TRP A 21 4.58 11.13 -1.12
C TRP A 21 3.91 12.03 -0.07
N TYR A 22 4.60 12.32 1.04
CA TYR A 22 4.07 13.17 2.10
C TYR A 22 3.73 14.60 1.62
N SER A 23 4.53 15.16 0.72
CA SER A 23 4.29 16.50 0.16
C SER A 23 2.98 16.54 -0.65
N ILE A 24 2.65 15.47 -1.38
CA ILE A 24 1.37 15.37 -2.10
C ILE A 24 0.21 15.41 -1.11
N THR A 25 0.29 14.61 -0.03
CA THR A 25 -0.75 14.58 1.01
C THR A 25 -0.95 15.95 1.65
N VAL A 26 0.14 16.65 2.01
CA VAL A 26 0.07 17.99 2.62
C VAL A 26 -0.47 19.02 1.64
N MET A 27 -0.03 18.99 0.38
CA MET A 27 -0.48 19.92 -0.66
C MET A 27 -1.99 19.80 -0.90
N ILE A 28 -2.52 18.57 -1.00
CA ILE A 28 -3.97 18.35 -1.17
C ILE A 28 -4.74 18.80 0.06
N SER A 29 -4.20 18.54 1.26
CA SER A 29 -4.82 18.96 2.53
C SER A 29 -4.88 20.49 2.68
N ALA A 30 -4.01 21.22 1.99
CA ALA A 30 -3.98 22.68 1.97
C ALA A 30 -4.87 23.31 0.89
N LEU A 31 -5.49 22.52 0.00
CA LEU A 31 -6.36 23.06 -1.05
C LEU A 31 -7.66 23.62 -0.45
N PRO A 32 -8.15 24.78 -0.91
CA PRO A 32 -9.47 25.29 -0.53
C PRO A 32 -10.61 24.32 -0.85
N ALA A 33 -10.43 23.47 -1.86
CA ALA A 33 -11.39 22.44 -2.27
C ALA A 33 -11.36 21.17 -1.41
N TYR A 34 -10.46 21.06 -0.41
CA TYR A 34 -10.31 19.86 0.41
C TYR A 34 -11.62 19.41 1.09
N PRO A 35 -12.40 20.29 1.77
CA PRO A 35 -13.68 19.89 2.37
C PRO A 35 -14.67 19.35 1.33
N ALA A 36 -14.77 20.02 0.18
CA ALA A 36 -15.65 19.60 -0.90
C ALA A 36 -15.23 18.23 -1.49
N LEU A 37 -13.94 17.98 -1.68
CA LEU A 37 -13.43 16.68 -2.13
C LEU A 37 -13.74 15.56 -1.13
N ARG A 38 -13.65 15.86 0.17
CA ARG A 38 -13.96 14.91 1.25
C ARG A 38 -15.45 14.59 1.29
N GLU A 39 -16.32 15.60 1.26
CA GLU A 39 -17.79 15.44 1.28
C GLU A 39 -18.32 14.73 0.02
N THR A 40 -17.68 14.97 -1.13
CA THR A 40 -18.07 14.33 -2.39
C THR A 40 -17.57 12.89 -2.54
N GLY A 41 -16.67 12.42 -1.65
CA GLY A 41 -16.04 11.09 -1.73
C GLY A 41 -14.93 11.01 -2.80
N LEU A 42 -14.50 12.14 -3.36
CA LEU A 42 -13.48 12.22 -4.42
C LEU A 42 -12.06 12.37 -3.89
N LEU A 43 -11.90 12.67 -2.60
CA LEU A 43 -10.60 12.88 -1.97
C LEU A 43 -9.66 11.68 -2.18
N MET A 44 -10.11 10.47 -1.85
CA MET A 44 -9.26 9.27 -1.96
C MET A 44 -8.89 8.94 -3.43
N PRO A 45 -9.82 8.93 -4.40
CA PRO A 45 -9.46 8.78 -5.80
C PRO A 45 -8.44 9.80 -6.32
N VAL A 46 -8.60 11.08 -5.97
CA VAL A 46 -7.69 12.14 -6.40
C VAL A 46 -6.30 11.96 -5.77
N LEU A 47 -6.25 11.67 -4.47
CA LEU A 47 -5.00 11.40 -3.75
C LEU A 47 -4.25 10.22 -4.37
N CYS A 48 -4.91 9.07 -4.52
CA CYS A 48 -4.29 7.89 -5.12
C CYS A 48 -3.82 8.13 -6.56
N ALA A 49 -4.58 8.88 -7.36
CA ALA A 49 -4.19 9.21 -8.73
C ALA A 49 -2.93 10.08 -8.79
N LEU A 50 -2.82 11.08 -7.90
CA LEU A 50 -1.65 11.96 -7.83
C LEU A 50 -0.41 11.23 -7.32
N GLU A 51 -0.56 10.46 -6.24
CA GLU A 51 0.54 9.65 -5.68
C GLU A 51 1.03 8.60 -6.68
N PHE A 52 0.12 7.90 -7.36
CA PHE A 52 0.46 6.96 -8.44
C PHE A 52 1.21 7.66 -9.58
N SER A 53 0.68 8.80 -10.05
CA SER A 53 1.25 9.54 -11.18
C SER A 53 2.62 10.13 -10.86
N ALA A 54 2.93 10.43 -9.60
CA ALA A 54 4.24 10.90 -9.17
C ALA A 54 5.21 9.75 -8.89
N LEU A 55 4.81 8.78 -8.07
CA LEU A 55 5.71 7.75 -7.54
C LEU A 55 6.06 6.67 -8.57
N VAL A 56 5.14 6.30 -9.46
CA VAL A 56 5.39 5.25 -10.45
C VAL A 56 6.45 5.68 -11.48
N PRO A 57 6.40 6.87 -12.10
CA PRO A 57 7.48 7.33 -12.99
C PRO A 57 8.83 7.45 -12.28
N LEU A 58 8.86 7.97 -11.05
CA LEU A 58 10.09 8.06 -10.25
C LEU A 58 10.68 6.68 -9.97
N TYR A 59 9.85 5.70 -9.60
CA TYR A 59 10.26 4.32 -9.45
C TYR A 59 10.78 3.72 -10.76
N ARG A 60 10.11 3.97 -11.89
CA ARG A 60 10.57 3.47 -13.20
C ARG A 60 11.91 4.07 -13.60
N TRP A 61 12.14 5.35 -13.29
CA TRP A 61 13.44 5.97 -13.46
C TRP A 61 14.49 5.32 -12.55
N TYR A 62 14.18 5.12 -11.27
CA TYR A 62 15.06 4.46 -10.30
C TYR A 62 15.44 3.04 -10.75
N ALA A 63 14.47 2.23 -11.15
CA ALA A 63 14.65 0.84 -11.54
C ALA A 63 15.47 0.65 -12.83
N ARG A 64 15.67 1.71 -13.63
CA ARG A 64 16.60 1.68 -14.78
C ARG A 64 18.07 1.82 -14.34
N HIS A 65 18.31 2.47 -13.20
CA HIS A 65 19.66 2.77 -12.71
C HIS A 65 20.10 1.82 -11.60
N TYR A 66 19.15 1.28 -10.82
CA TYR A 66 19.41 0.43 -9.67
C TYR A 66 18.60 -0.86 -9.73
N SER A 67 19.26 -1.99 -9.41
CA SER A 67 18.68 -3.34 -9.53
C SER A 67 18.17 -3.94 -8.21
N ASN A 68 18.29 -3.22 -7.09
CA ASN A 68 17.94 -3.67 -5.74
C ASN A 68 16.41 -3.68 -5.46
N ILE A 69 15.61 -2.93 -6.23
CA ILE A 69 14.15 -2.93 -6.12
C ILE A 69 13.52 -3.37 -7.46
N PRO A 70 13.67 -4.64 -7.85
CA PRO A 70 13.12 -5.12 -9.10
C PRO A 70 11.60 -5.24 -9.01
N PHE A 71 10.92 -4.99 -10.12
CA PHE A 71 9.48 -5.26 -10.21
C PHE A 71 9.19 -6.77 -10.10
N GLY A 72 10.10 -7.60 -10.65
CA GLY A 72 10.12 -9.05 -10.46
C GLY A 72 9.11 -9.82 -11.33
N LYS A 73 8.98 -11.10 -11.04
CA LYS A 73 8.00 -12.04 -11.64
C LYS A 73 7.31 -12.81 -10.51
N ILE A 74 6.08 -13.25 -10.77
CA ILE A 74 5.33 -14.12 -9.84
C ILE A 74 5.33 -15.51 -10.44
N THR A 75 5.65 -16.53 -9.64
CA THR A 75 5.39 -17.93 -10.00
C THR A 75 3.98 -18.33 -9.55
N VAL A 76 3.32 -19.21 -10.29
CA VAL A 76 1.96 -19.69 -9.94
C VAL A 76 1.92 -20.26 -8.52
N ARG A 77 2.93 -21.06 -8.15
CA ARG A 77 3.05 -21.63 -6.80
C ARG A 77 3.09 -20.55 -5.72
N GLN A 78 3.89 -19.49 -5.90
CA GLN A 78 3.94 -18.38 -4.94
C GLN A 78 2.59 -17.65 -4.88
N GLY A 79 1.97 -17.38 -6.04
CA GLY A 79 0.65 -16.76 -6.10
C GLY A 79 -0.38 -17.54 -5.29
N LEU A 80 -0.50 -18.86 -5.53
CA LEU A 80 -1.46 -19.71 -4.84
C LEU A 80 -1.21 -19.80 -3.33
N ILE A 81 0.04 -20.03 -2.90
CA ILE A 81 0.37 -20.14 -1.47
C ILE A 81 0.04 -18.84 -0.75
N PHE A 82 0.50 -17.70 -1.28
CA PHE A 82 0.29 -16.43 -0.61
C PHE A 82 -1.16 -15.94 -0.68
N SER A 83 -1.89 -16.23 -1.76
CA SER A 83 -3.34 -15.99 -1.79
C SER A 83 -4.05 -16.84 -0.74
N GLY A 84 -3.67 -18.12 -0.57
CA GLY A 84 -4.20 -18.96 0.51
C GLY A 84 -3.91 -18.37 1.90
N LEU A 85 -2.67 -17.95 2.16
CA LEU A 85 -2.29 -17.29 3.41
C LEU A 85 -3.07 -15.99 3.65
N LEU A 86 -3.28 -15.19 2.60
CA LEU A 86 -4.09 -13.98 2.66
C LEU A 86 -5.55 -14.28 3.00
N LEU A 87 -6.15 -15.29 2.37
CA LEU A 87 -7.53 -15.70 2.65
C LEU A 87 -7.68 -16.22 4.08
N CYS A 88 -6.71 -17.00 4.58
CA CYS A 88 -6.69 -17.42 5.99
C CYS A 88 -6.57 -16.23 6.94
N LEU A 89 -5.75 -15.23 6.60
CA LEU A 89 -5.60 -14.01 7.38
C LEU A 89 -6.91 -13.21 7.42
N ILE A 90 -7.55 -13.00 6.26
CA ILE A 90 -8.84 -12.32 6.15
C ILE A 90 -9.93 -13.08 6.94
N LEU A 91 -9.98 -14.41 6.82
CA LEU A 91 -10.93 -15.24 7.57
C LEU A 91 -10.71 -15.10 9.08
N SER A 92 -9.46 -15.17 9.54
CA SER A 92 -9.13 -14.96 10.96
C SER A 92 -9.57 -13.58 11.44
N GLN A 93 -9.31 -12.54 10.66
CA GLN A 93 -9.69 -11.16 10.94
C GLN A 93 -11.21 -10.95 10.97
N SER A 94 -11.96 -11.66 10.12
CA SER A 94 -13.43 -11.56 10.06
C SER A 94 -14.13 -11.99 11.36
N LEU A 95 -13.44 -12.71 12.24
CA LEU A 95 -13.98 -13.17 13.53
C LEU A 95 -14.01 -12.08 14.61
N TYR A 96 -13.22 -11.00 14.44
CA TYR A 96 -13.04 -9.99 15.48
C TYR A 96 -13.01 -8.54 14.98
N LEU A 97 -12.82 -8.31 13.67
CA LEU A 97 -12.81 -6.95 13.13
C LEU A 97 -14.21 -6.31 13.22
N GLN A 98 -14.21 -5.06 13.66
CA GLN A 98 -15.39 -4.20 13.69
C GLN A 98 -15.43 -3.34 12.43
N GLN A 99 -16.62 -2.89 12.06
CA GLN A 99 -16.80 -2.02 10.91
C GLN A 99 -16.28 -0.61 11.20
N GLU A 100 -15.32 -0.15 10.42
CA GLU A 100 -14.77 1.20 10.52
C GLU A 100 -15.72 2.25 9.93
N SER A 101 -15.95 3.34 10.68
CA SER A 101 -16.82 4.45 10.28
C SER A 101 -16.34 5.16 9.01
N TRP A 102 -15.01 5.27 8.83
CA TRP A 102 -14.40 5.90 7.67
C TRP A 102 -14.84 5.22 6.37
N THR A 103 -14.83 3.88 6.33
CA THR A 103 -15.17 3.09 5.15
C THR A 103 -16.61 3.37 4.70
N GLY A 104 -17.56 3.43 5.64
CA GLY A 104 -18.95 3.81 5.34
C GLY A 104 -19.07 5.25 4.83
N GLY A 105 -18.25 6.17 5.35
CA GLY A 105 -18.26 7.58 4.96
C GLY A 105 -17.67 7.88 3.57
N GLN A 106 -16.96 6.95 2.94
CA GLN A 106 -16.44 7.14 1.57
C GLN A 106 -17.49 6.82 0.50
N PHE A 107 -18.44 5.94 0.82
CA PHE A 107 -19.45 5.47 -0.11
C PHE A 107 -20.75 6.27 0.07
N GLY A 108 -20.84 7.43 -0.57
CA GLY A 108 -22.12 8.12 -0.71
C GLY A 108 -23.11 7.33 -1.58
N GLU A 109 -24.35 7.79 -1.72
CA GLU A 109 -25.44 7.09 -2.43
C GLU A 109 -25.22 6.86 -3.96
N GLY A 110 -24.09 7.30 -4.53
CA GLY A 110 -23.84 7.26 -5.97
C GLY A 110 -22.97 6.08 -6.42
N LYS A 111 -23.51 5.23 -7.30
CA LYS A 111 -22.79 4.09 -7.93
C LYS A 111 -21.43 4.49 -8.51
N SER A 112 -21.35 5.64 -9.19
CA SER A 112 -20.11 6.15 -9.80
C SER A 112 -19.02 6.43 -8.78
N LYS A 113 -19.38 6.90 -7.58
CA LYS A 113 -18.44 7.18 -6.50
C LYS A 113 -17.85 5.88 -5.93
N ILE A 114 -18.69 4.88 -5.72
CA ILE A 114 -18.26 3.55 -5.27
C ILE A 114 -17.26 2.96 -6.28
N LEU A 115 -17.59 2.98 -7.58
CA LEU A 115 -16.71 2.48 -8.62
C LEU A 115 -15.37 3.23 -8.66
N LEU A 116 -15.39 4.56 -8.61
CA LEU A 116 -14.17 5.37 -8.65
C LEU A 116 -13.28 5.14 -7.42
N PHE A 117 -13.87 5.08 -6.23
CA PHE A 117 -13.17 4.74 -4.99
C PHE A 117 -12.55 3.34 -5.07
N SER A 118 -13.33 2.33 -5.49
CA SER A 118 -12.84 0.97 -5.62
C SER A 118 -11.71 0.87 -6.63
N LEU A 119 -11.80 1.52 -7.80
CA LEU A 119 -10.71 1.56 -8.77
C LEU A 119 -9.43 2.18 -8.18
N ALA A 120 -9.55 3.28 -7.44
CA ALA A 120 -8.42 3.93 -6.81
C ALA A 120 -7.74 3.03 -5.77
N VAL A 121 -8.51 2.48 -4.82
CA VAL A 121 -7.97 1.72 -3.68
C VAL A 121 -7.58 0.29 -4.09
N VAL A 122 -8.19 -0.30 -5.12
CA VAL A 122 -7.85 -1.65 -5.58
C VAL A 122 -6.71 -1.63 -6.60
N LEU A 123 -6.61 -0.61 -7.47
CA LEU A 123 -5.63 -0.60 -8.56
C LEU A 123 -4.47 0.36 -8.33
N LEU A 124 -4.73 1.58 -7.87
CA LEU A 124 -3.71 2.62 -7.80
C LEU A 124 -2.95 2.55 -6.47
N ALA A 125 -3.67 2.54 -5.34
CA ALA A 125 -3.11 2.50 -3.99
C ALA A 125 -2.07 1.38 -3.80
N PRO A 126 -2.38 0.11 -4.12
CA PRO A 126 -1.45 -0.97 -3.88
C PRO A 126 -0.14 -0.82 -4.67
N VAL A 127 -0.19 -0.22 -5.86
CA VAL A 127 1.01 -0.07 -6.68
C VAL A 127 1.99 0.92 -6.05
N PHE A 128 1.54 2.13 -5.69
CA PHE A 128 2.46 3.12 -5.13
C PHE A 128 2.81 2.82 -3.68
N GLU A 129 1.90 2.25 -2.88
CA GLU A 129 2.19 1.86 -1.50
C GLU A 129 3.23 0.75 -1.44
N GLU A 130 3.14 -0.28 -2.30
CA GLU A 130 4.15 -1.34 -2.32
C GLU A 130 5.49 -0.83 -2.85
N ILE A 131 5.50 0.09 -3.82
CA ILE A 131 6.72 0.80 -4.23
C ILE A 131 7.33 1.53 -3.04
N LEU A 132 6.54 2.29 -2.29
CA LEU A 132 7.03 3.10 -1.17
C LEU A 132 7.53 2.22 -0.01
N PHE A 133 6.68 1.33 0.51
CA PHE A 133 6.96 0.56 1.70
C PHE A 133 7.85 -0.67 1.44
N ARG A 134 7.55 -1.48 0.43
CA ARG A 134 8.32 -2.72 0.13
C ARG A 134 9.49 -2.44 -0.79
N GLY A 135 9.37 -1.42 -1.62
CA GLY A 135 10.45 -0.94 -2.45
C GLY A 135 11.42 -0.12 -1.64
N PHE A 136 11.07 1.10 -1.22
CA PHE A 136 12.04 2.04 -0.66
C PHE A 136 12.27 1.87 0.85
N VAL A 137 11.22 1.82 1.68
CA VAL A 137 11.38 1.74 3.15
C VAL A 137 12.05 0.43 3.57
N LEU A 138 11.49 -0.71 3.18
CA LEU A 138 12.02 -2.03 3.53
C LEU A 138 13.43 -2.22 2.98
N GLN A 139 13.69 -1.84 1.72
CA GLN A 139 15.03 -1.94 1.14
C GLN A 139 16.02 -1.02 1.86
N GLY A 140 15.60 0.19 2.22
CA GLY A 140 16.40 1.13 3.00
C GLY A 140 16.85 0.51 4.34
N LEU A 141 15.93 -0.10 5.08
CA LEU A 141 16.26 -0.81 6.32
C LEU A 141 17.21 -1.99 6.07
N LEU A 142 16.96 -2.79 5.03
CA LEU A 142 17.78 -3.95 4.68
C LEU A 142 19.19 -3.58 4.18
N LEU A 143 19.39 -2.37 3.63
CA LEU A 143 20.72 -1.89 3.25
C LEU A 143 21.64 -1.73 4.47
N TRP A 144 21.09 -1.33 5.61
CA TRP A 144 21.84 -1.10 6.85
C TRP A 144 21.81 -2.31 7.79
N ALA A 145 20.73 -3.09 7.80
CA ALA A 145 20.56 -4.26 8.65
C ALA A 145 20.17 -5.54 7.87
N PRO A 146 20.99 -6.00 6.90
CA PRO A 146 20.63 -7.09 5.97
C PRO A 146 20.38 -8.44 6.66
N ARG A 147 20.97 -8.66 7.84
CA ARG A 147 20.78 -9.87 8.65
C ARG A 147 19.51 -9.82 9.50
N GLN A 148 18.91 -8.65 9.70
CA GLN A 148 17.76 -8.45 10.59
C GLN A 148 16.45 -8.35 9.80
N ARG A 149 16.19 -9.31 8.90
CA ARG A 149 15.04 -9.27 7.99
C ARG A 149 13.70 -9.14 8.71
N LEU A 150 13.54 -9.88 9.83
CA LEU A 150 12.33 -9.83 10.64
C LEU A 150 12.12 -8.44 11.27
N ALA A 151 13.16 -7.86 11.86
CA ALA A 151 13.07 -6.52 12.43
C ALA A 151 12.75 -5.46 11.37
N CYS A 152 13.37 -5.55 10.18
CA CYS A 152 13.07 -4.65 9.07
C CYS A 152 11.61 -4.77 8.60
N ALA A 153 11.09 -6.00 8.50
CA ALA A 153 9.69 -6.25 8.15
C ALA A 153 8.72 -5.74 9.23
N LEU A 154 9.03 -5.93 10.51
CA LEU A 154 8.24 -5.42 11.62
C LEU A 154 8.20 -3.89 11.63
N LEU A 155 9.34 -3.23 11.53
CA LEU A 155 9.42 -1.76 11.48
C LEU A 155 8.68 -1.19 10.27
N THR A 156 8.84 -1.80 9.09
CA THR A 156 8.08 -1.41 7.89
C THR A 156 6.58 -1.56 8.13
N SER A 157 6.15 -2.62 8.83
CA SER A 157 4.74 -2.92 9.05
C SER A 157 4.08 -2.03 10.10
N ILE A 158 4.80 -1.69 11.16
CA ILE A 158 4.37 -0.69 12.13
C ILE A 158 4.25 0.67 11.44
N GLY A 159 5.25 1.07 10.65
CA GLY A 159 5.21 2.31 9.87
C GLY A 159 4.04 2.36 8.89
N PHE A 160 3.79 1.25 8.17
CA PHE A 160 2.64 1.13 7.26
C PHE A 160 1.32 1.36 7.99
N ALA A 161 1.08 0.64 9.09
CA ALA A 161 -0.15 0.78 9.87
C ALA A 161 -0.28 2.19 10.48
N ALA A 162 0.81 2.79 10.97
CA ALA A 162 0.80 4.12 11.57
C ALA A 162 0.41 5.24 10.58
N MET A 163 0.65 5.05 9.28
CA MET A 163 0.20 6.00 8.25
C MET A 163 -1.30 5.94 7.96
N HIS A 164 -2.00 4.89 8.41
CA HIS A 164 -3.44 4.71 8.20
C HIS A 164 -4.26 5.35 9.33
N THR A 165 -4.10 6.66 9.49
CA THR A 165 -4.71 7.44 10.58
C THR A 165 -6.23 7.58 10.50
N GLN A 166 -6.83 7.19 9.37
CA GLN A 166 -8.28 7.22 9.16
C GLN A 166 -9.05 6.14 9.94
N TYR A 167 -8.38 5.11 10.42
CA TYR A 167 -8.99 4.02 11.17
C TYR A 167 -8.87 4.23 12.67
N THR A 168 -9.90 3.80 13.40
CA THR A 168 -10.05 4.12 14.83
C THR A 168 -9.91 2.89 15.72
N HIS A 169 -10.24 1.69 15.23
CA HIS A 169 -10.22 0.50 16.05
C HIS A 169 -8.80 -0.08 16.14
N PRO A 170 -8.30 -0.38 17.36
CA PRO A 170 -6.99 -1.03 17.54
C PRO A 170 -6.87 -2.37 16.80
N GLN A 171 -7.98 -3.11 16.69
CA GLN A 171 -8.03 -4.38 15.96
C GLN A 171 -7.69 -4.18 14.47
N THR A 172 -8.15 -3.08 13.87
CA THR A 172 -7.83 -2.72 12.48
C THR A 172 -6.35 -2.41 12.32
N MET A 173 -5.74 -1.71 13.29
CA MET A 173 -4.28 -1.46 13.28
C MET A 173 -3.48 -2.75 13.32
N ILE A 174 -3.86 -3.69 14.20
CA ILE A 174 -3.23 -5.01 14.28
C ILE A 174 -3.41 -5.79 12.96
N ALA A 175 -4.59 -5.73 12.36
CA ALA A 175 -4.87 -6.35 11.06
C ALA A 175 -3.99 -5.77 9.94
N LEU A 176 -3.79 -4.45 9.91
CA LEU A 176 -2.89 -3.79 8.95
C LEU A 176 -1.43 -4.19 9.15
N ILE A 177 -0.96 -4.31 10.40
CA ILE A 177 0.39 -4.81 10.69
C ILE A 177 0.54 -6.25 10.19
N ALA A 178 -0.44 -7.12 10.45
CA ALA A 178 -0.41 -8.51 10.02
C ALA A 178 -0.43 -8.66 8.49
N LEU A 179 -1.31 -7.92 7.80
CA LEU A 179 -1.33 -7.82 6.35
C LEU A 179 0.04 -7.34 5.85
N SER A 180 0.57 -6.29 6.48
CA SER A 180 1.82 -5.71 6.05
C SER A 180 3.01 -6.66 6.19
N LEU A 181 3.04 -7.47 7.25
CA LEU A 181 4.03 -8.51 7.46
C LEU A 181 3.94 -9.59 6.39
N LEU A 182 2.73 -10.02 6.02
CA LEU A 182 2.50 -10.97 4.93
C LEU A 182 3.07 -10.44 3.60
N LEU A 183 2.80 -9.16 3.29
CA LEU A 183 3.32 -8.50 2.09
C LEU A 183 4.86 -8.33 2.13
N CYS A 184 5.44 -8.03 3.29
CA CYS A 184 6.90 -8.02 3.47
C CYS A 184 7.50 -9.41 3.23
N CYS A 185 6.87 -10.46 3.75
CA CYS A 185 7.29 -11.85 3.51
C CYS A 185 7.20 -12.19 2.01
N ALA A 186 6.11 -11.80 1.35
CA ALA A 186 5.94 -11.95 -0.09
C ALA A 186 7.05 -11.27 -0.88
N ARG A 187 7.42 -10.03 -0.52
CA ARG A 187 8.53 -9.28 -1.13
C ARG A 187 9.90 -9.97 -0.92
N LEU A 188 10.15 -10.48 0.28
CA LEU A 188 11.43 -11.12 0.63
C LEU A 188 11.59 -12.48 -0.04
N ILE A 189 10.51 -13.24 -0.21
CA ILE A 189 10.52 -14.57 -0.84
C ILE A 189 10.49 -14.48 -2.37
N SER A 190 9.64 -13.62 -2.94
CA SER A 190 9.55 -13.46 -4.40
C SER A 190 10.69 -12.63 -4.99
N GLY A 191 11.35 -11.81 -4.17
CA GLY A 191 12.43 -10.94 -4.59
C GLY A 191 11.99 -9.70 -5.37
N GLY A 192 10.69 -9.48 -5.61
CA GLY A 192 10.18 -8.32 -6.34
C GLY A 192 8.84 -7.78 -5.83
N LEU A 193 8.35 -6.73 -6.47
CA LEU A 193 7.14 -6.02 -6.05
C LEU A 193 5.83 -6.61 -6.61
N LYS A 194 5.86 -7.37 -7.70
CA LYS A 194 4.63 -7.88 -8.31
C LYS A 194 3.78 -8.72 -7.36
N LEU A 195 4.39 -9.65 -6.61
CA LEU A 195 3.65 -10.52 -5.70
C LEU A 195 2.95 -9.74 -4.57
N PRO A 196 3.65 -8.87 -3.81
CA PRO A 196 2.96 -8.08 -2.80
C PRO A 196 1.93 -7.12 -3.40
N ILE A 197 2.18 -6.51 -4.56
CA ILE A 197 1.17 -5.69 -5.28
C ILE A 197 -0.08 -6.52 -5.54
N PHE A 198 0.07 -7.71 -6.15
CA PHE A 198 -1.06 -8.59 -6.45
C PHE A 198 -1.86 -8.96 -5.20
N LEU A 199 -1.18 -9.33 -4.11
CA LEU A 199 -1.84 -9.70 -2.86
C LEU A 199 -2.56 -8.51 -2.21
N HIS A 200 -1.97 -7.33 -2.28
CA HIS A 200 -2.56 -6.11 -1.75
C HIS A 200 -3.79 -5.68 -2.58
N MET A 201 -3.71 -5.74 -3.91
CA MET A 201 -4.87 -5.54 -4.79
C MET A 201 -6.00 -6.54 -4.46
N LEU A 202 -5.66 -7.82 -4.25
CA LEU A 202 -6.63 -8.86 -3.90
C LEU A 202 -7.27 -8.59 -2.53
N ASN A 203 -6.48 -8.20 -1.53
CA ASN A 203 -6.97 -7.80 -0.21
C ASN A 203 -7.99 -6.66 -0.33
N ASN A 204 -7.63 -5.61 -1.06
CA ASN A 204 -8.47 -4.43 -1.20
C ASN A 204 -9.73 -4.75 -2.00
N LEU A 205 -9.64 -5.60 -3.04
CA LEU A 205 -10.79 -6.05 -3.81
C LEU A 205 -11.80 -6.82 -2.94
N ILE A 206 -11.32 -7.76 -2.13
CA ILE A 206 -12.17 -8.49 -1.18
C ILE A 206 -12.77 -7.51 -0.18
N GLY A 207 -11.97 -6.58 0.33
CA GLY A 207 -12.41 -5.51 1.23
C GLY A 207 -13.57 -4.72 0.66
N VAL A 208 -13.46 -4.19 -0.56
CA VAL A 208 -14.52 -3.34 -1.17
C VAL A 208 -15.67 -4.14 -1.80
N SER A 209 -15.57 -5.47 -1.86
CA SER A 209 -16.53 -6.33 -2.59
C SER A 209 -17.99 -6.19 -2.15
N PRO A 210 -18.35 -5.99 -0.86
CA PRO A 210 -19.75 -5.82 -0.47
C PRO A 210 -20.39 -4.58 -1.09
N TRP A 211 -19.65 -3.46 -1.15
CA TRP A 211 -20.12 -2.21 -1.73
C TRP A 211 -20.18 -2.26 -3.25
N LEU A 212 -19.19 -2.90 -3.90
CA LEU A 212 -19.23 -3.14 -5.34
C LEU A 212 -20.44 -3.98 -5.74
N TRP A 213 -20.76 -5.02 -4.98
CA TRP A 213 -21.94 -5.84 -5.22
C TRP A 213 -23.23 -5.01 -5.15
N LEU A 214 -23.40 -4.22 -4.09
CA LEU A 214 -24.57 -3.34 -3.93
C LEU A 214 -24.69 -2.32 -5.07
N ALA A 215 -23.57 -1.73 -5.51
CA ALA A 215 -23.58 -0.74 -6.58
C ALA A 215 -23.94 -1.33 -7.97
N LEU A 216 -23.58 -2.59 -8.23
CA LEU A 216 -23.80 -3.26 -9.50
C LEU A 216 -25.13 -4.04 -9.56
N ALA A 217 -25.64 -4.50 -8.42
CA ALA A 217 -26.87 -5.28 -8.32
C ALA A 217 -28.13 -4.43 -8.19
N GLY A 218 -28.02 -3.20 -7.69
CA GLY A 218 -29.07 -2.17 -7.81
C GLY A 218 -28.98 -1.44 -9.14
#